data_AF-A0A1Y3MP52-F1
#
_entry.id   AF-A0A1Y3MP52-F1
#
_cell.length_a   1.000
_cell.length_b   1.000
_cell.length_c   1.000
_cell.angle_alpha   90.00
_cell.angle_beta   90.00
_cell.angle_gamma   90.00
#
_symmetry.space_group_name_H-M   'P 1'
#
loop_
_entity.id
_entity.type
_entity.pdbx_description
1 polymer ?
#
loop_
_entity_poly.entity_id
_entity_poly.type
_entity_poly.pdbx_seq_one_letter_code
_entity_poly.pdbx_strand_id
1 'polypeptide(L)'
;MKFLGTAILLALINFCLVFARPNDKQQSNEFFYFWITGASHKATIVGLSDKSLVDITVPQYFVVDGERYYVDEIGYSAFSGSKIKSITIGSNIEKITLSGFSFAECKELKTFTIDSPKVFVNTMAFHKANPNMVIKGSGVPAFVKSLGEGIAKGWGFKINKDYTNLTQTERKRDLFNLAKNLNNHVTFDGNTDQGNAAVALALRHASWGGISRAYYQLALIIGIKDTEVLIGGDAAVSAWNYVKVDGKWYNVDVSRFNFNTYKTYSNVFFYTKSGFSKFLNTEQPSGKYNNTPSRWVVVKDLIHYQGEANYHGTTNFDSYLRINDLGTRTFKNQ
;
A
#
# COMPACT_ATOMS: atom_id res chain seq x y z
N MET A 1 -52.94 -52.96 28.02
CA MET A 1 -51.52 -52.88 27.59
C MET A 1 -51.45 -52.57 26.10
N LYS A 2 -51.71 -51.32 25.73
CA LYS A 2 -51.41 -50.69 24.45
C LYS A 2 -50.87 -49.31 24.86
N PHE A 3 -49.90 -48.74 24.15
CA PHE A 3 -49.17 -47.47 24.46
C PHE A 3 -47.76 -47.56 25.07
N LEU A 4 -47.12 -48.75 25.16
CA LEU A 4 -45.68 -48.78 25.47
C LEU A 4 -44.77 -48.95 24.24
N GLY A 5 -45.33 -49.36 23.09
CA GLY A 5 -44.56 -49.65 21.87
C GLY A 5 -44.32 -48.47 20.92
N THR A 6 -45.04 -47.36 21.06
CA THR A 6 -44.98 -46.24 20.09
C THR A 6 -44.14 -45.04 20.56
N ALA A 7 -43.82 -44.94 21.85
CA ALA A 7 -42.97 -43.86 22.36
C ALA A 7 -41.46 -44.13 22.14
N ILE A 8 -41.07 -45.41 22.06
CA ILE A 8 -39.66 -45.78 21.85
C ILE A 8 -39.25 -45.66 20.37
N LEU A 9 -40.19 -45.75 19.43
CA LEU A 9 -39.92 -45.57 18.00
C LEU A 9 -39.74 -44.09 17.60
N LEU A 10 -40.32 -43.15 18.35
CA LEU A 10 -40.14 -41.70 18.14
C LEU A 10 -38.92 -41.14 18.89
N ALA A 11 -38.43 -41.83 19.93
CA ALA A 11 -37.18 -41.47 20.59
C ALA A 11 -35.92 -41.91 19.81
N LEU A 12 -36.05 -42.90 18.91
CA LEU A 12 -34.94 -43.43 18.10
C LEU A 12 -34.70 -42.70 16.77
N ILE A 13 -35.56 -41.77 16.35
CA ILE A 13 -35.33 -40.93 15.16
C ILE A 13 -34.60 -39.62 15.53
N ASN A 14 -34.46 -39.29 16.81
CA ASN A 14 -34.01 -37.97 17.24
C ASN A 14 -32.56 -37.87 17.73
N PHE A 15 -31.69 -38.83 17.43
CA PHE A 15 -30.30 -38.78 17.90
C PHE A 15 -29.27 -39.37 16.94
N CYS A 16 -29.32 -38.96 15.67
CA CYS A 16 -28.18 -39.02 14.76
C CYS A 16 -28.15 -37.80 13.82
N LEU A 17 -28.48 -36.60 14.32
CA LEU A 17 -27.84 -35.40 13.77
C LEU A 17 -26.41 -35.37 14.31
N VAL A 18 -25.57 -36.26 13.78
CA VAL A 18 -24.14 -36.02 13.75
C VAL A 18 -24.01 -34.77 12.89
N PHE A 19 -24.03 -33.59 13.53
CA PHE A 19 -23.38 -32.43 12.96
C PHE A 19 -21.91 -32.82 12.89
N ALA A 20 -21.53 -33.49 11.79
CA ALA A 20 -20.15 -33.62 11.44
C ALA A 20 -19.68 -32.18 11.35
N ARG A 21 -18.93 -31.73 12.37
CA ARG A 21 -18.29 -30.42 12.31
C ARG A 21 -17.60 -30.37 10.96
N PRO A 22 -17.81 -29.33 10.16
CA PRO A 22 -17.06 -29.23 8.92
C PRO A 22 -15.59 -29.31 9.29
N ASN A 23 -14.91 -30.33 8.76
CA ASN A 23 -13.48 -30.44 8.90
C ASN A 23 -12.84 -29.52 7.87
N ASP A 24 -11.67 -29.01 8.20
CA ASP A 24 -10.86 -28.28 7.25
C ASP A 24 -10.60 -29.16 6.02
N LYS A 25 -10.95 -28.65 4.84
CA LYS A 25 -10.88 -29.43 3.61
C LYS A 25 -10.64 -28.56 2.39
N GLN A 26 -9.86 -29.10 1.45
CA GLN A 26 -9.76 -28.56 0.12
C GLN A 26 -11.04 -28.85 -0.66
N GLN A 27 -11.50 -27.87 -1.41
CA GLN A 27 -12.70 -27.89 -2.22
C GLN A 27 -12.42 -27.24 -3.58
N SER A 28 -13.34 -27.42 -4.51
CA SER A 28 -13.31 -26.77 -5.81
C SER A 28 -14.71 -26.50 -6.31
N ASN A 29 -14.87 -25.45 -7.10
CA ASN A 29 -16.03 -25.28 -7.97
C ASN A 29 -15.57 -25.10 -9.42
N GLU A 30 -16.47 -24.65 -10.28
CA GLU A 30 -16.19 -24.39 -11.70
C GLU A 30 -15.09 -23.34 -11.94
N PHE A 31 -14.79 -22.47 -10.97
CA PHE A 31 -13.84 -21.35 -11.14
C PHE A 31 -12.59 -21.42 -10.25
N PHE A 32 -12.73 -21.89 -9.00
CA PHE A 32 -11.71 -21.81 -7.97
C PHE A 32 -11.41 -23.16 -7.33
N TYR A 33 -10.14 -23.34 -6.98
CA TYR A 33 -9.72 -24.19 -5.86
C TYR A 33 -9.72 -23.34 -4.59
N PHE A 34 -10.27 -23.86 -3.50
CA PHE A 34 -10.31 -23.15 -2.22
C PHE A 34 -10.18 -24.12 -1.03
N TRP A 35 -9.64 -23.62 0.07
CA TRP A 35 -9.61 -24.32 1.35
C TRP A 35 -10.71 -23.75 2.24
N ILE A 36 -11.49 -24.60 2.91
CA ILE A 36 -12.42 -24.15 3.95
C ILE A 36 -11.87 -24.50 5.32
N THR A 37 -12.07 -23.60 6.29
CA THR A 37 -11.82 -23.86 7.71
C THR A 37 -13.16 -23.93 8.42
N GLY A 38 -13.50 -25.12 8.89
CA GLY A 38 -14.84 -25.39 9.41
C GLY A 38 -15.13 -24.73 10.74
N ALA A 39 -14.15 -24.66 11.63
CA ALA A 39 -14.31 -24.01 12.92
C ALA A 39 -14.61 -22.51 12.84
N SER A 40 -14.11 -21.83 11.80
CA SER A 40 -14.23 -20.37 11.63
C SER A 40 -15.18 -19.96 10.51
N HIS A 41 -15.76 -20.91 9.78
CA HIS A 41 -16.55 -20.67 8.56
C HIS A 41 -15.82 -19.74 7.58
N LYS A 42 -14.52 -19.96 7.38
CA LYS A 42 -13.67 -19.18 6.47
C LYS A 42 -13.29 -19.97 5.23
N ALA A 43 -12.97 -19.24 4.17
CA ALA A 43 -12.45 -19.78 2.93
C ALA A 43 -11.22 -19.02 2.45
N THR A 44 -10.22 -19.77 2.01
CA THR A 44 -9.02 -19.27 1.35
C THR A 44 -9.06 -19.69 -0.11
N ILE A 45 -9.00 -18.75 -1.06
CA ILE A 45 -8.84 -19.10 -2.48
C ILE A 45 -7.39 -19.51 -2.69
N VAL A 46 -7.15 -20.73 -3.17
CA VAL A 46 -5.81 -21.30 -3.39
C VAL A 46 -5.48 -21.50 -4.87
N GLY A 47 -6.41 -21.18 -5.77
CA GLY A 47 -6.13 -20.95 -7.18
C GLY A 47 -7.34 -21.05 -8.09
N LEU A 48 -7.09 -21.07 -9.39
CA LEU A 48 -8.13 -21.21 -10.43
C LEU A 48 -8.28 -22.68 -10.84
N SER A 49 -9.51 -23.19 -10.82
CA SER A 49 -9.84 -24.45 -11.49
C SER A 49 -10.05 -24.22 -12.99
N ASP A 50 -10.68 -23.10 -13.37
CA ASP A 50 -10.74 -22.63 -14.76
C ASP A 50 -9.61 -21.64 -15.08
N LYS A 51 -8.62 -22.12 -15.82
CA LYS A 51 -7.45 -21.32 -16.26
C LYS A 51 -7.75 -20.39 -17.45
N SER A 52 -8.95 -20.47 -18.03
CA SER A 52 -9.39 -19.58 -19.12
C SER A 52 -9.92 -18.23 -18.61
N LEU A 53 -10.23 -18.14 -17.30
CA LEU A 53 -10.69 -16.91 -16.68
C LEU A 53 -9.67 -15.79 -16.83
N VAL A 54 -10.14 -14.65 -17.35
CA VAL A 54 -9.35 -13.43 -17.52
C VAL A 54 -9.78 -12.32 -16.58
N ASP A 55 -11.02 -12.31 -16.12
CA ASP A 55 -11.54 -11.30 -15.20
C ASP A 55 -12.12 -12.00 -13.96
N ILE A 56 -11.60 -11.65 -12.79
CA ILE A 56 -11.96 -12.30 -11.52
C ILE A 56 -12.74 -11.34 -10.65
N THR A 57 -13.93 -11.74 -10.21
CA THR A 57 -14.60 -11.14 -9.06
C THR A 57 -14.51 -12.10 -7.90
N VAL A 58 -13.87 -11.69 -6.81
CA VAL A 58 -13.71 -12.54 -5.63
C VAL A 58 -15.09 -12.70 -4.96
N PRO A 59 -15.61 -13.93 -4.82
CA PRO A 59 -16.89 -14.16 -4.16
C PRO A 59 -16.78 -13.84 -2.67
N GLN A 60 -17.88 -13.38 -2.07
CA GLN A 60 -17.93 -13.13 -0.62
C GLN A 60 -17.81 -14.44 0.18
N TYR A 61 -18.39 -15.52 -0.33
CA TYR A 61 -18.40 -16.83 0.30
C TYR A 61 -18.53 -17.94 -0.73
N PHE A 62 -18.18 -19.16 -0.32
CA PHE A 62 -18.53 -20.41 -0.99
C PHE A 62 -19.62 -21.14 -0.21
N VAL A 63 -20.41 -21.97 -0.89
CA VAL A 63 -21.38 -22.87 -0.25
C VAL A 63 -20.87 -24.29 -0.36
N VAL A 64 -20.70 -24.97 0.78
CA VAL A 64 -20.25 -26.36 0.85
C VAL A 64 -21.15 -27.10 1.83
N ASP A 65 -21.78 -28.17 1.37
CA ASP A 65 -22.73 -28.99 2.16
C ASP A 65 -23.86 -28.16 2.80
N GLY A 66 -24.34 -27.13 2.10
CA GLY A 66 -25.41 -26.22 2.56
C GLY A 66 -24.93 -25.06 3.45
N GLU A 67 -23.66 -25.05 3.87
CA GLU A 67 -23.09 -24.05 4.76
C GLU A 67 -22.28 -22.99 4.00
N ARG A 68 -22.26 -21.75 4.51
CA ARG A 68 -21.47 -20.65 3.94
C ARG A 68 -20.08 -20.55 4.56
N TYR A 69 -19.08 -20.35 3.72
CA TYR A 69 -17.68 -20.14 4.11
C TYR A 69 -17.17 -18.83 3.51
N TYR A 70 -16.93 -17.83 4.35
CA TYR A 70 -16.63 -16.48 3.94
C TYR A 70 -15.17 -16.34 3.52
N VAL A 71 -14.96 -15.77 2.33
CA VAL A 71 -13.62 -15.55 1.80
C VAL A 71 -12.92 -14.45 2.60
N ASP A 72 -11.78 -14.78 3.20
CA ASP A 72 -10.95 -13.83 3.93
C ASP A 72 -9.46 -13.90 3.56
N GLU A 73 -9.09 -14.79 2.63
CA GLU A 73 -7.73 -14.91 2.13
C GLU A 73 -7.66 -15.30 0.64
N ILE A 74 -6.72 -14.68 -0.06
CA ILE A 74 -6.13 -15.16 -1.30
C ILE A 74 -4.78 -15.77 -0.95
N GLY A 75 -4.72 -17.09 -1.02
CA GLY A 75 -3.67 -17.93 -0.46
C GLY A 75 -2.32 -17.79 -1.17
N TYR A 76 -1.32 -18.44 -0.57
CA TYR A 76 0.04 -18.46 -1.09
C TYR A 76 0.06 -18.94 -2.55
N SER A 77 0.67 -18.13 -3.43
CA SER A 77 0.77 -18.41 -4.88
C SER A 77 -0.56 -18.67 -5.62
N ALA A 78 -1.72 -18.33 -5.06
CA ALA A 78 -3.03 -18.72 -5.60
C ALA A 78 -3.22 -18.35 -7.09
N PHE A 79 -2.79 -17.16 -7.50
CA PHE A 79 -2.86 -16.70 -8.88
C PHE A 79 -1.48 -16.55 -9.53
N SER A 80 -0.42 -17.10 -8.95
CA SER A 80 0.94 -16.95 -9.45
C SER A 80 1.06 -17.40 -10.92
N GLY A 81 1.60 -16.55 -11.78
CA GLY A 81 1.76 -16.80 -13.22
C GLY A 81 0.46 -16.89 -14.03
N SER A 82 -0.69 -16.60 -13.42
CA SER A 82 -1.98 -16.64 -14.12
C SER A 82 -2.10 -15.54 -15.19
N LYS A 83 -2.95 -15.78 -16.19
CA LYS A 83 -3.22 -14.84 -17.30
C LYS A 83 -4.40 -13.90 -17.02
N ILE A 84 -4.77 -13.75 -15.75
CA ILE A 84 -5.83 -12.83 -15.36
C ILE A 84 -5.42 -11.40 -15.73
N LYS A 85 -6.38 -10.63 -16.23
CA LYS A 85 -6.27 -9.25 -16.67
C LYS A 85 -6.88 -8.27 -15.68
N SER A 86 -7.91 -8.70 -14.95
CA SER A 86 -8.46 -7.93 -13.85
C SER A 86 -8.85 -8.80 -12.66
N ILE A 87 -8.79 -8.21 -11.47
CA ILE A 87 -9.38 -8.77 -10.26
C ILE A 87 -10.09 -7.67 -9.47
N THR A 88 -11.25 -8.02 -8.93
CA THR A 88 -12.06 -7.16 -8.06
C THR A 88 -12.34 -7.85 -6.73
N ILE A 89 -11.94 -7.21 -5.64
CA ILE A 89 -12.27 -7.60 -4.26
C ILE A 89 -13.24 -6.55 -3.73
N GLY A 90 -14.51 -6.92 -3.64
CA GLY A 90 -15.60 -6.00 -3.31
C GLY A 90 -15.65 -5.58 -1.83
N SER A 91 -16.43 -4.52 -1.56
CA SER A 91 -16.67 -3.98 -0.21
C SER A 91 -17.49 -4.92 0.70
N ASN A 92 -18.14 -5.92 0.12
CA ASN A 92 -18.83 -7.00 0.83
C ASN A 92 -17.89 -7.99 1.52
N ILE A 93 -16.59 -7.97 1.21
CA ILE A 93 -15.56 -8.74 1.90
C ILE A 93 -15.03 -7.87 3.05
N GLU A 94 -15.40 -8.21 4.29
CA GLU A 94 -15.09 -7.40 5.48
C GLU A 94 -13.59 -7.27 5.78
N LYS A 95 -12.83 -8.31 5.46
CA LYS A 95 -11.38 -8.39 5.60
C LYS A 95 -10.82 -9.35 4.55
N ILE A 96 -9.72 -8.97 3.92
CA ILE A 96 -8.98 -9.84 3.01
C ILE A 96 -7.49 -9.87 3.35
N THR A 97 -6.89 -11.05 3.25
CA THR A 97 -5.44 -11.26 3.33
C THR A 97 -4.92 -11.65 1.95
N LEU A 98 -3.90 -10.95 1.46
CA LEU A 98 -3.18 -11.27 0.23
C LEU A 98 -1.86 -11.92 0.63
N SER A 99 -1.82 -13.25 0.59
CA SER A 99 -0.67 -14.04 1.04
C SER A 99 0.52 -13.92 0.10
N GLY A 100 1.68 -14.43 0.55
CA GLY A 100 2.93 -14.36 -0.20
C GLY A 100 2.79 -14.92 -1.61
N PHE A 101 3.31 -14.19 -2.59
CA PHE A 101 3.29 -14.55 -4.02
C PHE A 101 1.89 -14.79 -4.62
N SER A 102 0.81 -14.40 -3.94
CA SER A 102 -0.58 -14.61 -4.40
C SER A 102 -0.83 -14.13 -5.83
N PHE A 103 -0.16 -13.06 -6.28
CA PHE A 103 -0.21 -12.52 -7.64
C PHE A 103 1.18 -12.41 -8.29
N ALA A 104 2.14 -13.23 -7.85
CA ALA A 104 3.48 -13.19 -8.42
C ALA A 104 3.43 -13.51 -9.92
N GLU A 105 4.25 -12.82 -10.71
CA GLU A 105 4.39 -13.06 -12.15
C GLU A 105 3.08 -12.97 -12.97
N CYS A 106 2.02 -12.37 -12.44
CA CYS A 106 0.81 -12.04 -13.20
C CYS A 106 1.10 -10.91 -14.21
N LYS A 107 1.74 -11.24 -15.33
CA LYS A 107 2.21 -10.28 -16.35
C LYS A 107 1.07 -9.62 -17.13
N GLU A 108 -0.10 -10.25 -17.18
CA GLU A 108 -1.27 -9.74 -17.88
C GLU A 108 -2.22 -8.94 -16.99
N LEU A 109 -2.02 -8.94 -15.66
CA LEU A 109 -2.90 -8.26 -14.71
C LEU A 109 -2.77 -6.74 -14.86
N LYS A 110 -3.80 -6.10 -15.41
CA LYS A 110 -3.83 -4.65 -15.69
C LYS A 110 -4.57 -3.87 -14.62
N THR A 111 -5.58 -4.47 -14.00
CA THR A 111 -6.42 -3.77 -13.02
C THR A 111 -6.59 -4.60 -11.76
N PHE A 112 -6.23 -4.01 -10.62
CA PHE A 112 -6.50 -4.55 -9.30
C PHE A 112 -7.43 -3.59 -8.56
N THR A 113 -8.69 -4.00 -8.37
CA THR A 113 -9.69 -3.22 -7.63
C THR A 113 -9.88 -3.81 -6.24
N ILE A 114 -9.69 -3.01 -5.20
CA ILE A 114 -9.83 -3.41 -3.81
C ILE A 114 -10.71 -2.41 -3.06
N ASP A 115 -11.89 -2.86 -2.65
CA ASP A 115 -12.87 -2.05 -1.91
C ASP A 115 -13.07 -2.54 -0.47
N SER A 116 -12.46 -3.68 -0.10
CA SER A 116 -12.51 -4.20 1.27
C SER A 116 -11.94 -3.18 2.28
N PRO A 117 -12.63 -2.93 3.40
CA PRO A 117 -12.21 -1.93 4.38
C PRO A 117 -11.00 -2.37 5.22
N LYS A 118 -10.71 -3.68 5.30
CA LYS A 118 -9.56 -4.23 6.05
C LYS A 118 -8.74 -5.12 5.13
N VAL A 119 -7.49 -4.72 4.89
CA VAL A 119 -6.60 -5.40 3.96
C VAL A 119 -5.31 -5.76 4.68
N PHE A 120 -4.86 -6.99 4.53
CA PHE A 120 -3.51 -7.43 4.91
C PHE A 120 -2.76 -7.85 3.66
N VAL A 121 -1.58 -7.27 3.43
CA VAL A 121 -0.80 -7.50 2.20
C VAL A 121 0.58 -8.02 2.57
N ASN A 122 0.94 -9.20 2.06
CA ASN A 122 2.30 -9.67 2.11
C ASN A 122 3.19 -8.85 1.16
N THR A 123 4.42 -8.52 1.57
CA THR A 123 5.35 -7.69 0.78
C THR A 123 5.79 -8.31 -0.55
N MET A 124 5.55 -9.61 -0.73
CA MET A 124 5.85 -10.36 -1.95
C MET A 124 4.60 -10.75 -2.75
N ALA A 125 3.40 -10.31 -2.35
CA ALA A 125 2.14 -10.66 -3.01
C ALA A 125 2.18 -10.38 -4.53
N PHE A 126 2.76 -9.26 -4.94
CA PHE A 126 2.84 -8.81 -6.35
C PHE A 126 4.24 -8.95 -6.96
N HIS A 127 5.06 -9.88 -6.46
CA HIS A 127 6.43 -10.03 -6.92
C HIS A 127 6.49 -10.26 -8.44
N LYS A 128 7.17 -9.35 -9.17
CA LYS A 128 7.27 -9.39 -10.63
C LYS A 128 5.91 -9.43 -11.34
N ALA A 129 4.83 -8.92 -10.75
CA ALA A 129 3.58 -8.68 -11.47
C ALA A 129 3.78 -7.64 -12.59
N ASN A 130 2.74 -7.40 -13.39
CA ASN A 130 2.77 -6.36 -14.43
C ASN A 130 3.10 -4.98 -13.84
N PRO A 131 4.20 -4.31 -14.24
CA PRO A 131 4.60 -3.00 -13.69
C PRO A 131 3.66 -1.84 -14.10
N ASN A 132 2.76 -2.07 -15.06
CA ASN A 132 1.78 -1.10 -15.54
C ASN A 132 0.37 -1.35 -14.99
N MET A 133 0.24 -2.16 -13.94
CA MET A 133 -1.03 -2.42 -13.28
C MET A 133 -1.55 -1.18 -12.55
N VAL A 134 -2.85 -0.90 -12.69
CA VAL A 134 -3.58 0.12 -11.94
C VAL A 134 -4.09 -0.49 -10.63
N ILE A 135 -3.89 0.21 -9.52
CA ILE A 135 -4.44 -0.19 -8.21
C ILE A 135 -5.45 0.85 -7.74
N LYS A 136 -6.72 0.46 -7.62
CA LYS A 136 -7.83 1.39 -7.32
C LYS A 136 -8.85 0.77 -6.34
N GLY A 137 -9.81 1.59 -5.91
CA GLY A 137 -10.89 1.19 -5.02
C GLY A 137 -10.78 1.80 -3.62
N SER A 138 -11.86 1.73 -2.84
CA SER A 138 -11.94 2.37 -1.52
C SER A 138 -11.04 1.74 -0.46
N GLY A 139 -10.55 0.52 -0.68
CA GLY A 139 -9.65 -0.22 0.20
C GLY A 139 -8.17 0.12 0.01
N VAL A 140 -7.82 0.97 -0.97
CA VAL A 140 -6.42 1.36 -1.26
C VAL A 140 -5.70 1.97 -0.03
N PRO A 141 -6.31 2.83 0.80
CA PRO A 141 -5.65 3.31 2.01
C PRO A 141 -5.25 2.19 2.99
N ALA A 142 -6.13 1.19 3.18
CA ALA A 142 -5.83 0.03 4.02
C ALA A 142 -4.72 -0.84 3.40
N PHE A 143 -4.74 -1.00 2.07
CA PHE A 143 -3.69 -1.69 1.31
C PHE A 143 -2.32 -1.03 1.53
N VAL A 144 -2.22 0.28 1.33
CA VAL A 144 -0.96 1.04 1.47
C VAL A 144 -0.44 0.96 2.90
N LYS A 145 -1.32 1.14 3.89
CA LYS A 145 -0.95 1.02 5.30
C LYS A 145 -0.38 -0.37 5.63
N SER A 146 -1.07 -1.44 5.25
CA SER A 146 -0.60 -2.80 5.53
C SER A 146 0.72 -3.11 4.83
N LEU A 147 0.83 -2.79 3.54
CA LEU A 147 2.03 -3.09 2.76
C LEU A 147 3.22 -2.27 3.27
N GLY A 148 3.01 -0.98 3.53
CA GLY A 148 4.04 -0.08 4.05
C GLY A 148 4.55 -0.49 5.43
N GLU A 149 3.68 -0.94 6.34
CA GLU A 149 4.09 -1.50 7.64
C GLU A 149 4.98 -2.73 7.48
N GLY A 150 4.62 -3.64 6.57
CA GLY A 150 5.42 -4.82 6.26
C GLY A 150 6.80 -4.46 5.69
N ILE A 151 6.84 -3.51 4.76
CA ILE A 151 8.08 -3.00 4.15
C ILE A 151 8.97 -2.33 5.20
N ALA A 152 8.43 -1.38 5.97
CA ALA A 152 9.18 -0.64 6.99
C ALA A 152 9.76 -1.57 8.07
N LYS A 153 8.99 -2.55 8.54
CA LYS A 153 9.49 -3.60 9.46
C LYS A 153 10.61 -4.41 8.83
N GLY A 154 10.45 -4.83 7.57
CA GLY A 154 11.47 -5.56 6.82
C GLY A 154 12.78 -4.78 6.65
N TRP A 155 12.70 -3.45 6.68
CA TRP A 155 13.85 -2.55 6.68
C TRP A 155 14.41 -2.22 8.07
N GLY A 156 13.85 -2.81 9.13
CA GLY A 156 14.30 -2.62 10.52
C GLY A 156 13.74 -1.38 11.22
N PHE A 157 12.72 -0.70 10.65
CA PHE A 157 12.08 0.42 11.33
C PHE A 157 11.08 -0.04 12.40
N LYS A 158 11.06 0.68 13.52
CA LYS A 158 9.96 0.59 14.49
C LYS A 158 8.76 1.36 13.96
N ILE A 159 7.60 0.72 13.91
CA ILE A 159 6.33 1.35 13.53
C ILE A 159 5.84 2.23 14.68
N ASN A 160 5.31 3.42 14.37
CA ASN A 160 4.88 4.42 15.35
C ASN A 160 5.96 4.72 16.39
N LYS A 161 7.21 4.89 15.96
CA LYS A 161 8.29 5.34 16.82
C LYS A 161 7.96 6.74 17.32
N ASP A 162 8.12 6.96 18.62
CA ASP A 162 7.96 8.29 19.21
C ASP A 162 9.19 9.14 18.88
N TYR A 163 8.98 10.21 18.12
CA TYR A 163 10.01 11.16 17.71
C TYR A 163 10.09 12.41 18.60
N THR A 164 9.29 12.56 19.66
CA THR A 164 9.27 13.80 20.47
C THR A 164 10.53 13.97 21.31
N ASN A 165 11.10 12.88 21.82
CA ASN A 165 12.24 12.90 22.75
C ASN A 165 13.56 12.44 22.11
N LEU A 166 13.58 12.22 20.79
CA LEU A 166 14.77 11.79 20.08
C LEU A 166 15.68 12.96 19.73
N THR A 167 16.97 12.68 19.60
CA THR A 167 17.89 13.66 19.04
C THR A 167 17.53 13.93 17.58
N GLN A 168 17.81 15.14 17.15
CA GLN A 168 17.46 15.60 15.81
C GLN A 168 18.31 14.90 14.75
N THR A 169 19.53 14.52 15.11
CA THR A 169 20.40 13.64 14.33
C THR A 169 19.78 12.25 14.12
N GLU A 170 19.16 11.65 15.14
CA GLU A 170 18.47 10.35 14.99
C GLU A 170 17.24 10.48 14.08
N ARG A 171 16.44 11.54 14.23
CA ARG A 171 15.30 11.80 13.34
C ARG A 171 15.75 11.95 11.88
N LYS A 172 16.80 12.75 11.62
CA LYS A 172 17.36 12.90 10.27
C LYS A 172 17.94 11.59 9.74
N ARG A 173 18.59 10.80 10.58
CA ARG A 173 19.13 9.49 10.21
C ARG A 173 18.04 8.53 9.80
N ASP A 174 16.93 8.45 10.54
CA ASP A 174 15.80 7.59 10.18
C ASP A 174 15.16 8.02 8.87
N LEU A 175 14.88 9.32 8.69
CA LEU A 175 14.32 9.88 7.45
C LEU A 175 15.23 9.65 6.24
N PHE A 176 16.56 9.77 6.41
CA PHE A 176 17.55 9.49 5.38
C PHE A 176 17.58 8.00 5.02
N ASN A 177 17.63 7.11 6.02
CA ASN A 177 17.65 5.67 5.79
C ASN A 177 16.35 5.18 5.15
N LEU A 178 15.21 5.80 5.52
CA LEU A 178 13.92 5.50 4.90
C LEU A 178 13.93 5.85 3.41
N ALA A 179 14.47 7.03 3.07
CA ALA A 179 14.61 7.48 1.70
C ALA A 179 15.55 6.56 0.90
N LYS A 180 16.72 6.22 1.47
CA LYS A 180 17.67 5.31 0.85
C LYS A 180 17.05 3.94 0.56
N ASN A 181 16.36 3.36 1.53
CA ASN A 181 15.75 2.04 1.37
C ASN A 181 14.61 2.07 0.35
N LEU A 182 13.83 3.16 0.30
CA LEU A 182 12.82 3.35 -0.73
C LEU A 182 13.43 3.53 -2.13
N ASN A 183 14.51 4.31 -2.26
CA ASN A 183 15.24 4.47 -3.52
C ASN A 183 15.77 3.11 -4.04
N ASN A 184 16.26 2.24 -3.16
CA ASN A 184 16.68 0.89 -3.54
C ASN A 184 15.50 -0.06 -3.84
N HIS A 185 14.33 0.21 -3.28
CA HIS A 185 13.13 -0.62 -3.46
C HIS A 185 12.39 -0.31 -4.75
N VAL A 186 12.45 0.93 -5.24
CA VAL A 186 11.64 1.41 -6.36
C VAL A 186 12.54 1.82 -7.53
N THR A 187 12.25 1.28 -8.70
CA THR A 187 12.81 1.74 -9.96
C THR A 187 12.02 2.95 -10.46
N PHE A 188 12.70 4.04 -10.80
CA PHE A 188 12.06 5.19 -11.43
C PHE A 188 11.61 4.85 -12.86
N ASP A 189 10.33 5.08 -13.15
CA ASP A 189 9.69 4.83 -14.44
C ASP A 189 8.49 5.79 -14.62
N GLY A 190 7.99 5.97 -15.85
CA GLY A 190 6.85 6.85 -16.15
C GLY A 190 5.78 6.17 -17.01
N ASN A 191 4.83 5.46 -16.39
CA ASN A 191 3.71 4.77 -17.04
C ASN A 191 2.36 4.92 -16.28
N THR A 192 1.31 4.21 -16.75
CA THR A 192 -0.14 4.43 -16.56
C THR A 192 -0.67 4.83 -15.16
N ASP A 193 -0.13 4.30 -14.05
CA ASP A 193 -0.57 4.63 -12.67
C ASP A 193 0.60 4.81 -11.70
N GLN A 194 1.78 5.12 -12.25
CA GLN A 194 3.02 5.18 -11.46
C GLN A 194 3.12 6.45 -10.59
N GLY A 195 2.09 7.29 -10.55
CA GLY A 195 1.91 8.35 -9.55
C GLY A 195 1.34 7.85 -8.21
N ASN A 196 0.84 6.61 -8.17
CA ASN A 196 0.14 6.00 -7.05
C ASN A 196 1.10 5.34 -6.05
N ALA A 197 0.93 5.61 -4.75
CA ALA A 197 1.78 5.02 -3.70
C ALA A 197 1.62 3.50 -3.58
N ALA A 198 0.41 2.97 -3.82
CA ALA A 198 0.17 1.53 -3.79
C ALA A 198 0.97 0.82 -4.89
N VAL A 199 0.98 1.39 -6.09
CA VAL A 199 1.77 0.92 -7.24
C VAL A 199 3.26 0.98 -6.93
N ALA A 200 3.74 2.11 -6.41
CA ALA A 200 5.15 2.28 -6.06
C ALA A 200 5.64 1.21 -5.07
N LEU A 201 4.86 0.93 -4.01
CA LEU A 201 5.24 -0.03 -2.98
C LEU A 201 5.09 -1.48 -3.44
N ALA A 202 4.01 -1.82 -4.15
CA ALA A 202 3.68 -3.18 -4.54
C ALA A 202 4.48 -3.65 -5.77
N LEU A 203 4.55 -2.80 -6.79
CA LEU A 203 5.14 -3.14 -8.09
C LEU A 203 6.59 -2.71 -8.21
N ARG A 204 7.07 -1.82 -7.33
CA ARG A 204 8.46 -1.33 -7.33
C ARG A 204 8.84 -0.52 -8.57
N HIS A 205 7.85 0.08 -9.22
CA HIS A 205 8.00 1.02 -10.32
C HIS A 205 7.16 2.26 -10.05
N ALA A 206 7.74 3.45 -10.18
CA ALA A 206 7.04 4.69 -9.90
C ALA A 206 7.66 5.91 -10.57
N SER A 207 6.81 6.90 -10.82
CA SER A 207 7.20 8.27 -11.18
C SER A 207 7.62 9.05 -9.93
N TRP A 208 8.07 10.29 -10.09
CA TRP A 208 8.38 11.19 -8.98
C TRP A 208 7.20 11.32 -8.00
N GLY A 209 5.96 11.38 -8.52
CA GLY A 209 4.75 11.45 -7.70
C GLY A 209 4.55 10.18 -6.86
N GLY A 210 4.73 9.00 -7.45
CA GLY A 210 4.57 7.73 -6.73
C GLY A 210 5.64 7.54 -5.66
N ILE A 211 6.89 7.87 -5.95
CA ILE A 211 8.00 7.80 -4.98
C ILE A 211 7.77 8.77 -3.81
N SER A 212 7.40 10.01 -4.09
CA SER A 212 7.18 11.01 -3.04
C SER A 212 5.98 10.69 -2.14
N ARG A 213 4.90 10.13 -2.71
CA ARG A 213 3.77 9.62 -1.93
C ARG A 213 4.12 8.37 -1.12
N ALA A 214 4.86 7.42 -1.71
CA ALA A 214 5.35 6.27 -0.97
C ALA A 214 6.25 6.68 0.22
N TYR A 215 7.14 7.65 0.04
CA TYR A 215 7.96 8.18 1.13
C TYR A 215 7.11 8.83 2.23
N TYR A 216 6.13 9.66 1.85
CA TYR A 216 5.20 10.28 2.79
C TYR A 216 4.46 9.22 3.62
N GLN A 217 3.86 8.21 2.97
CA GLN A 217 3.12 7.14 3.65
C GLN A 217 4.03 6.34 4.60
N LEU A 218 5.24 5.99 4.16
CA LEU A 218 6.21 5.30 4.99
C LEU A 218 6.68 6.16 6.18
N ALA A 219 6.84 7.47 6.00
CA ALA A 219 7.20 8.39 7.09
C ALA A 219 6.11 8.42 8.16
N LEU A 220 4.84 8.48 7.77
CA LEU A 220 3.71 8.37 8.72
C LEU A 220 3.74 7.04 9.48
N ILE A 221 3.95 5.94 8.75
CA ILE A 221 4.00 4.58 9.31
C ILE A 221 5.09 4.43 10.37
N ILE A 222 6.28 5.02 10.16
CA ILE A 222 7.34 4.96 11.17
C ILE A 222 7.10 5.92 12.35
N GLY A 223 6.13 6.83 12.27
CA GLY A 223 5.71 7.71 13.38
C GLY A 223 5.96 9.20 13.17
N ILE A 224 6.36 9.64 11.96
CA ILE A 224 6.46 11.07 11.64
C ILE A 224 5.04 11.63 11.50
N LYS A 225 4.78 12.80 12.09
CA LYS A 225 3.45 13.42 12.00
C LYS A 225 3.20 13.97 10.60
N ASP A 226 1.95 13.97 10.16
CA ASP A 226 1.48 14.59 8.91
C ASP A 226 1.72 16.11 8.83
N THR A 227 1.88 16.75 9.99
CA THR A 227 2.31 18.15 10.16
C THR A 227 3.83 18.35 10.07
N GLU A 228 4.60 17.28 9.96
CA GLU A 228 6.07 17.27 9.90
C GLU A 228 6.63 16.62 8.63
N VAL A 229 5.79 16.06 7.76
CA VAL A 229 6.17 15.56 6.44
C VAL A 229 5.09 15.94 5.43
N LEU A 230 5.48 16.42 4.26
CA LEU A 230 4.55 16.84 3.20
C LEU A 230 5.06 16.35 1.85
N ILE A 231 4.15 16.19 0.90
CA ILE A 231 4.48 15.94 -0.51
C ILE A 231 4.59 17.28 -1.21
N GLY A 232 5.73 17.51 -1.84
CA GLY A 232 6.04 18.75 -2.54
C GLY A 232 6.12 18.56 -4.04
N GLY A 233 6.06 19.66 -4.78
CA GLY A 233 6.30 19.65 -6.21
C GLY A 233 6.52 21.05 -6.76
N ASP A 234 6.95 21.11 -8.02
CA ASP A 234 7.25 22.36 -8.72
C ASP A 234 5.99 23.00 -9.33
N ALA A 235 4.80 22.42 -9.07
CA ALA A 235 3.53 22.74 -9.72
C ALA A 235 3.49 22.41 -11.23
N ALA A 236 4.42 21.57 -11.70
CA ALA A 236 4.41 21.00 -13.04
C ALA A 236 4.53 19.47 -12.95
N VAL A 237 5.67 18.90 -13.35
CA VAL A 237 5.86 17.44 -13.49
C VAL A 237 6.65 16.83 -12.33
N SER A 238 7.30 17.64 -11.51
CA SER A 238 8.26 17.16 -10.51
C SER A 238 7.64 17.08 -9.13
N ALA A 239 8.00 16.04 -8.39
CA ALA A 239 7.59 15.84 -7.00
C ALA A 239 8.77 15.44 -6.11
N TRP A 240 8.68 15.80 -4.84
CA TRP A 240 9.66 15.52 -3.79
C TRP A 240 8.94 15.56 -2.43
N ASN A 241 9.67 15.58 -1.32
CA ASN A 241 9.07 15.72 0.00
C ASN A 241 9.65 16.92 0.77
N TYR A 242 8.83 17.48 1.64
CA TYR A 242 9.28 18.37 2.69
C TYR A 242 9.26 17.62 4.01
N VAL A 243 10.28 17.83 4.83
CA VAL A 243 10.35 17.27 6.19
C VAL A 243 10.66 18.38 7.19
N LYS A 244 9.99 18.35 8.34
CA LYS A 244 10.21 19.26 9.45
C LYS A 244 11.09 18.60 10.50
N VAL A 245 12.26 19.18 10.71
CA VAL A 245 13.22 18.75 11.72
C VAL A 245 13.79 20.00 12.37
N ASP A 246 14.07 20.01 13.67
CA ASP A 246 14.56 21.19 14.37
C ASP A 246 13.65 22.43 14.25
N GLY A 247 12.32 22.22 14.12
CA GLY A 247 11.36 23.30 13.86
C GLY A 247 11.46 23.92 12.46
N LYS A 248 12.34 23.38 11.60
CA LYS A 248 12.71 23.90 10.29
C LYS A 248 12.27 22.96 9.18
N TRP A 249 11.77 23.51 8.08
CA TRP A 249 11.41 22.74 6.89
C TRP A 249 12.60 22.59 5.95
N TYR A 250 12.83 21.35 5.52
CA TYR A 250 13.83 20.96 4.54
C TYR A 250 13.17 20.29 3.34
N ASN A 251 13.77 20.46 2.17
CA ASN A 251 13.46 19.66 0.99
C ASN A 251 14.30 18.38 1.02
N VAL A 252 13.69 17.25 0.68
CA VAL A 252 14.36 15.97 0.50
C VAL A 252 13.86 15.31 -0.78
N ASP A 253 14.73 14.60 -1.49
CA ASP A 253 14.39 13.98 -2.76
C ASP A 253 14.90 12.54 -2.83
N VAL A 254 13.96 11.60 -2.76
CA VAL A 254 14.28 10.16 -2.81
C VAL A 254 14.73 9.72 -4.20
N SER A 255 14.24 10.38 -5.25
CA SER A 255 14.40 9.91 -6.64
C SER A 255 15.74 10.31 -7.25
N ARG A 256 16.20 11.53 -6.96
CA ARG A 256 17.37 12.14 -7.60
C ARG A 256 18.60 12.18 -6.71
N PHE A 257 18.44 12.00 -5.41
CA PHE A 257 19.59 12.01 -4.52
C PHE A 257 20.50 10.79 -4.74
N ASN A 258 21.81 11.03 -4.83
CA ASN A 258 22.78 9.98 -5.12
C ASN A 258 23.15 9.17 -3.86
N PHE A 259 22.35 8.15 -3.56
CA PHE A 259 22.60 7.22 -2.44
C PHE A 259 23.80 6.28 -2.66
N ASN A 260 24.32 6.17 -3.90
CA ASN A 260 25.54 5.41 -4.16
C ASN A 260 26.78 6.13 -3.64
N THR A 261 26.81 7.46 -3.74
CA THR A 261 27.84 8.31 -3.14
C THR A 261 27.63 8.41 -1.63
N TYR A 262 26.41 8.65 -1.18
CA TYR A 262 26.09 8.81 0.24
C TYR A 262 25.47 7.52 0.82
N LYS A 263 26.33 6.51 1.06
CA LYS A 263 25.88 5.19 1.53
C LYS A 263 25.41 5.19 2.99
N THR A 264 25.89 6.11 3.80
CA THR A 264 25.48 6.30 5.21
C THR A 264 24.88 7.68 5.39
N TYR A 265 24.25 7.90 6.54
CA TYR A 265 23.61 9.17 6.88
C TYR A 265 24.49 10.37 6.52
N SER A 266 23.92 11.27 5.72
CA SER A 266 24.56 12.53 5.33
C SER A 266 23.57 13.68 5.46
N ASN A 267 24.00 14.74 6.13
CA ASN A 267 23.16 15.93 6.32
C ASN A 267 22.89 16.69 5.01
N VAL A 268 23.65 16.42 3.94
CA VAL A 268 23.45 17.04 2.62
C VAL A 268 22.15 16.62 1.93
N PHE A 269 21.50 15.56 2.42
CA PHE A 269 20.17 15.14 1.97
C PHE A 269 19.07 16.15 2.35
N PHE A 270 19.29 16.95 3.40
CA PHE A 270 18.31 17.90 3.94
C PHE A 270 18.60 19.29 3.38
N TYR A 271 18.01 19.58 2.23
CA TYR A 271 18.27 20.83 1.53
C TYR A 271 17.49 22.00 2.12
N THR A 272 18.17 23.14 2.26
CA THR A 272 17.48 24.43 2.39
C THR A 272 16.78 24.77 1.08
N LYS A 273 15.85 25.74 1.11
CA LYS A 273 15.11 26.19 -0.09
C LYS A 273 16.05 26.56 -1.25
N SER A 274 17.07 27.37 -0.99
CA SER A 274 18.04 27.79 -2.01
C SER A 274 18.95 26.65 -2.47
N GLY A 275 19.38 25.79 -1.53
CA GLY A 275 20.19 24.62 -1.86
C GLY A 275 19.44 23.66 -2.77
N PHE A 276 18.16 23.40 -2.48
CA PHE A 276 17.34 22.50 -3.28
C PHE A 276 17.07 23.05 -4.67
N SER A 277 16.80 24.36 -4.80
CA SER A 277 16.61 24.97 -6.11
C SER A 277 17.85 24.85 -7.01
N LYS A 278 19.05 25.03 -6.43
CA LYS A 278 20.31 24.77 -7.15
C LYS A 278 20.45 23.30 -7.55
N PHE A 279 20.17 22.39 -6.62
CA PHE A 279 20.18 20.94 -6.87
C PHE A 279 19.24 20.55 -8.03
N LEU A 280 17.99 21.03 -8.01
CA LEU A 280 17.01 20.77 -9.07
C LEU A 280 17.46 21.30 -10.44
N ASN A 281 18.10 22.47 -10.49
CA ASN A 281 18.63 23.00 -11.76
C ASN A 281 19.77 22.14 -12.33
N THR A 282 20.53 21.46 -11.48
CA THR A 282 21.59 20.53 -11.90
C THR A 282 21.02 19.19 -12.34
N GLU A 283 20.16 18.58 -11.51
CA GLU A 283 19.63 17.23 -11.76
C GLU A 283 18.45 17.20 -12.74
N GLN A 284 17.80 18.34 -12.98
CA GLN A 284 16.68 18.48 -13.89
C GLN A 284 16.65 19.90 -14.51
N PRO A 285 17.60 20.23 -15.41
CA PRO A 285 17.72 21.58 -15.97
C PRO A 285 16.49 22.00 -16.79
N SER A 286 15.69 21.06 -17.29
CA SER A 286 14.45 21.32 -18.05
C SER A 286 13.21 21.59 -17.19
N GLY A 287 13.31 21.50 -15.86
CA GLY A 287 12.17 21.70 -14.97
C GLY A 287 11.72 23.17 -14.92
N LYS A 288 10.50 23.43 -15.38
CA LYS A 288 9.95 24.77 -15.63
C LYS A 288 10.03 25.70 -14.41
N TYR A 289 9.87 25.16 -13.20
CA TYR A 289 9.80 25.95 -11.97
C TYR A 289 10.84 25.54 -10.92
N ASN A 290 11.90 24.83 -11.34
CA ASN A 290 12.98 24.37 -10.47
C ASN A 290 13.74 25.54 -9.81
N ASN A 291 13.90 26.65 -10.53
CA ASN A 291 14.53 27.89 -10.05
C ASN A 291 13.56 28.87 -9.37
N THR A 292 12.28 28.50 -9.20
CA THR A 292 11.24 29.41 -8.67
C THR A 292 10.57 28.85 -7.41
N PRO A 293 11.26 28.80 -6.24
CA PRO A 293 10.71 28.21 -5.02
C PRO A 293 9.41 28.81 -4.49
N SER A 294 9.10 30.05 -4.86
CA SER A 294 7.84 30.73 -4.54
C SER A 294 6.63 30.10 -5.24
N ARG A 295 6.83 29.33 -6.33
CA ARG A 295 5.78 28.59 -7.04
C ARG A 295 5.61 27.16 -6.58
N TRP A 296 6.52 26.64 -5.75
CA TRP A 296 6.42 25.27 -5.27
C TRP A 296 5.17 25.07 -4.41
N VAL A 297 4.61 23.86 -4.51
CA VAL A 297 3.33 23.50 -3.92
C VAL A 297 3.49 22.37 -2.91
N VAL A 298 2.47 22.25 -2.06
CA VAL A 298 2.10 21.03 -1.35
C VAL A 298 1.04 20.33 -2.17
N VAL A 299 1.27 19.05 -2.40
CA VAL A 299 0.35 18.12 -3.07
C VAL A 299 -0.61 17.55 -2.04
N LYS A 300 -1.91 17.50 -2.35
CA LYS A 300 -2.98 17.13 -1.41
C LYS A 300 -3.50 15.70 -1.56
N ASP A 301 -3.29 15.06 -2.71
CA ASP A 301 -3.53 13.63 -2.86
C ASP A 301 -2.32 12.85 -2.32
N LEU A 302 -2.56 12.14 -1.23
CA LEU A 302 -1.56 11.48 -0.42
C LEU A 302 -1.21 10.09 -0.93
N ILE A 303 -2.11 9.48 -1.72
CA ILE A 303 -1.90 8.15 -2.33
C ILE A 303 -2.01 8.20 -3.85
N HIS A 304 -2.88 9.05 -4.41
CA HIS A 304 -3.17 9.20 -5.84
C HIS A 304 -3.91 8.02 -6.46
N TYR A 305 -5.04 7.63 -5.85
CA TYR A 305 -5.95 6.65 -6.43
C TYR A 305 -7.30 7.29 -6.77
N GLN A 306 -7.99 6.74 -7.76
CA GLN A 306 -9.32 7.19 -8.14
C GLN A 306 -10.30 6.98 -6.97
N GLY A 307 -10.81 8.07 -6.40
CA GLY A 307 -11.67 8.08 -5.20
C GLY A 307 -11.09 8.84 -4.01
N GLU A 308 -9.87 9.36 -4.10
CA GLU A 308 -9.29 10.21 -3.06
C GLU A 308 -9.89 11.63 -3.04
N ALA A 309 -10.23 12.15 -1.85
CA ALA A 309 -10.96 13.42 -1.67
C ALA A 309 -10.29 14.66 -2.31
N ASN A 310 -8.96 14.68 -2.40
CA ASN A 310 -8.19 15.78 -2.98
C ASN A 310 -7.40 15.35 -4.23
N TYR A 311 -7.95 14.44 -5.02
CA TYR A 311 -7.32 13.95 -6.25
C TYR A 311 -6.86 15.12 -7.14
N HIS A 312 -5.56 15.16 -7.48
CA HIS A 312 -4.88 16.26 -8.19
C HIS A 312 -4.84 17.64 -7.49
N GLY A 313 -5.25 17.73 -6.22
CA GLY A 313 -5.26 18.96 -5.47
C GLY A 313 -3.86 19.45 -5.11
N THR A 314 -3.60 20.74 -5.24
CA THR A 314 -2.35 21.38 -4.78
C THR A 314 -2.61 22.70 -4.07
N THR A 315 -1.65 23.19 -3.30
CA THR A 315 -1.67 24.54 -2.71
C THR A 315 -0.25 25.06 -2.62
N ASN A 316 -0.04 26.35 -2.86
CA ASN A 316 1.27 26.99 -2.68
C ASN A 316 1.86 26.67 -1.29
N PHE A 317 3.12 26.26 -1.21
CA PHE A 317 3.68 25.74 0.03
C PHE A 317 3.74 26.78 1.15
N ASP A 318 4.12 28.03 0.86
CA ASP A 318 4.17 29.07 1.91
C ASP A 318 2.76 29.43 2.40
N SER A 319 1.78 29.43 1.50
CA SER A 319 0.38 29.62 1.88
C SER A 319 -0.15 28.46 2.71
N TYR A 320 0.22 27.22 2.37
CA TYR A 320 -0.14 26.03 3.14
C TYR A 320 0.42 26.10 4.57
N LEU A 321 1.69 26.46 4.72
CA LEU A 321 2.31 26.61 6.04
C LEU A 321 1.61 27.66 6.89
N ARG A 322 1.27 28.82 6.30
CA ARG A 322 0.57 29.90 7.01
C ARG A 322 -0.85 29.50 7.44
N ILE A 323 -1.62 28.87 6.56
CA ILE A 323 -3.01 28.47 6.83
C ILE A 323 -3.09 27.43 7.95
N ASN A 324 -2.08 26.56 8.06
CA ASN A 324 -2.05 25.46 9.03
C ASN A 324 -1.14 25.73 10.24
N ASP A 325 -0.64 26.96 10.40
CA ASP A 325 0.28 27.36 11.48
C ASP A 325 1.52 26.45 11.63
N LEU A 326 2.15 26.10 10.50
CA LEU A 326 3.26 25.13 10.45
C LEU A 326 4.66 25.78 10.41
N GLY A 327 4.75 27.09 10.63
CA GLY A 327 5.98 27.88 10.64
C GLY A 327 6.43 28.34 9.24
N THR A 328 7.73 28.58 9.06
CA THR A 328 8.31 29.07 7.79
C THR A 328 9.40 28.14 7.25
N ARG A 329 9.68 28.24 5.95
CA ARG A 329 10.81 27.50 5.35
C ARG A 329 12.16 27.97 5.90
N THR A 330 13.18 27.14 5.78
CA THR A 330 14.56 27.51 6.13
C THR A 330 15.19 28.35 5.02
N PHE A 331 15.61 29.58 5.34
CA PHE A 331 16.28 30.50 4.42
C PHE A 331 17.78 30.55 4.70
N LYS A 332 18.57 29.75 3.97
CA LYS A 332 20.05 29.62 4.05
C LYS A 332 20.63 29.10 5.39
N ASN A 333 21.84 28.54 5.28
CA ASN A 333 22.73 28.29 6.42
C ASN A 333 23.11 29.64 7.04
N GLN A 334 23.07 29.73 8.37
CA GLN A 334 23.98 30.63 9.09
C GLN A 334 25.39 30.05 8.99
#